data_AF-A0A9P6Z9V6-F1
#
_entry.id   AF-A0A9P6Z9V6-F1
#
_cell.length_a   1.000
_cell.length_b   1.000
_cell.length_c   1.000
_cell.angle_alpha   90.00
_cell.angle_beta   90.00
_cell.angle_gamma   90.00
#
_symmetry.space_group_name_H-M   'P 1'
#
loop_
_entity.id
_entity.type
_entity.pdbx_description
1 polymer ?
#
loop_
_entity_poly.entity_id
_entity_poly.type
_entity_poly.pdbx_seq_one_letter_code
_entity_poly.pdbx_strand_id
1 'polypeptide(L)'
;MSNNKPRVSIEYCPKCRWMMRAAWMGQELLTTFENEIGELALIPSDVGVFKVTADAVVVWDRKEKKSFPELKELKQLVRDVIAPKKALGHSDKKEKEQQQEQDCKTCPKD
;
A
#
# COMPACT_ATOMS: atom_id res chain seq x y z
N MET A 1 24.11 -16.19 -6.13
CA MET A 1 22.67 -16.48 -6.29
C MET A 1 21.99 -15.15 -6.55
N SER A 2 21.43 -14.96 -7.75
CA SER A 2 20.66 -13.76 -8.10
C SER A 2 19.37 -13.76 -7.28
N ASN A 3 19.42 -13.13 -6.11
CA ASN A 3 18.27 -12.87 -5.27
C ASN A 3 17.46 -11.76 -5.96
N ASN A 4 16.65 -12.14 -6.97
CA ASN A 4 15.92 -11.19 -7.79
C ASN A 4 14.71 -10.69 -7.03
N LYS A 5 14.96 -9.81 -6.06
CA LYS A 5 13.90 -9.17 -5.28
C LYS A 5 13.08 -8.25 -6.22
N PRO A 6 11.76 -8.19 -6.05
CA PRO A 6 10.87 -7.39 -6.90
C PRO A 6 11.22 -5.91 -6.90
N ARG A 7 11.10 -5.30 -8.08
CA ARG A 7 11.17 -3.85 -8.31
C ARG A 7 9.80 -3.21 -8.09
N VAL A 8 9.77 -2.12 -7.33
CA VAL A 8 8.59 -1.25 -7.22
C VAL A 8 8.89 0.10 -7.87
N SER A 9 7.96 0.64 -8.64
CA SER A 9 8.10 1.97 -9.24
C SER A 9 6.88 2.83 -9.05
N ILE A 10 7.10 4.11 -8.76
CA ILE A 10 6.06 5.14 -8.68
C ILE A 10 6.34 6.17 -9.77
N GLU A 11 5.52 6.16 -10.81
CA GLU A 11 5.50 7.21 -11.82
C GLU A 11 4.68 8.40 -11.31
N TYR A 12 5.22 9.62 -11.42
CA TYR A 12 4.56 10.81 -10.90
C TYR A 12 4.73 12.03 -11.81
N CYS A 13 3.71 12.87 -11.87
CA CYS A 13 3.75 14.18 -12.51
C CYS A 13 4.56 15.20 -11.66
N PRO A 14 5.73 15.68 -12.11
CA PRO A 14 6.51 16.69 -11.38
C PRO A 14 5.81 18.05 -11.38
N LYS A 15 5.18 18.44 -12.50
CA LYS A 15 4.43 19.72 -12.63
C LYS A 15 3.25 19.84 -11.65
N CYS A 16 2.72 18.70 -11.22
CA CYS A 16 1.59 18.61 -10.29
C CYS A 16 2.03 18.67 -8.81
N ARG A 17 3.35 18.79 -8.56
CA ARG A 17 3.97 18.74 -7.21
C ARG A 17 3.68 17.44 -6.45
N TRP A 18 3.58 16.32 -7.15
CA TRP A 18 3.30 15.00 -6.54
C TRP A 18 4.56 14.22 -6.10
N MET A 19 5.76 14.77 -6.34
CA MET A 19 7.03 14.14 -5.93
C MET A 19 7.03 13.80 -4.43
N MET A 20 6.62 14.72 -3.56
CA MET A 20 6.63 14.49 -2.11
C MET A 20 5.67 13.36 -1.69
N ARG A 21 4.51 13.27 -2.34
CA ARG A 21 3.57 12.16 -2.11
C ARG A 21 4.17 10.84 -2.56
N ALA A 22 4.77 10.81 -3.75
CA ALA A 22 5.42 9.62 -4.28
C ALA A 22 6.58 9.16 -3.37
N ALA A 23 7.42 10.10 -2.91
CA ALA A 23 8.53 9.82 -2.02
C ALA A 23 8.05 9.28 -0.66
N TRP A 24 7.04 9.91 -0.05
CA TRP A 24 6.48 9.44 1.22
C TRP A 24 5.87 8.04 1.09
N MET A 25 5.06 7.79 0.06
CA MET A 25 4.52 6.44 -0.19
C MET A 25 5.64 5.42 -0.43
N GLY A 26 6.70 5.83 -1.12
CA GLY A 26 7.87 4.98 -1.32
C GLY A 26 8.58 4.62 -0.02
N GLN A 27 8.77 5.58 0.89
CA GLN A 27 9.33 5.33 2.22
C GLN A 27 8.47 4.34 3.00
N GLU A 28 7.16 4.53 2.99
CA GLU A 28 6.24 3.62 3.68
C GLU A 28 6.29 2.19 3.14
N LEU A 29 6.45 2.02 1.82
CA LEU A 29 6.60 0.70 1.20
C LEU A 29 7.94 0.06 1.57
N LEU A 30 9.04 0.81 1.51
CA LEU A 30 10.37 0.31 1.90
C LEU A 30 10.42 -0.09 3.38
N THR A 31 9.80 0.68 4.27
CA THR A 31 9.70 0.33 5.70
C THR A 31 8.84 -0.91 5.93
N THR A 32 7.78 -1.11 5.14
CA THR A 32 6.87 -2.26 5.31
C THR A 32 7.45 -3.55 4.71
N PHE A 33 8.18 -3.42 3.61
CA PHE A 33 8.67 -4.53 2.78
C PHE A 33 10.20 -4.57 2.67
N GLU A 34 10.91 -4.20 3.75
CA GLU A 34 12.37 -4.05 3.80
C GLU A 34 13.12 -5.27 3.26
N ASN A 35 12.61 -6.48 3.54
CA ASN A 35 13.25 -7.72 3.13
C ASN A 35 12.78 -8.21 1.75
N GLU A 36 11.62 -7.76 1.30
CA GLU A 36 10.98 -8.24 0.07
C GLU A 36 11.29 -7.35 -1.13
N ILE A 37 11.30 -6.02 -0.99
CA ILE A 37 11.59 -5.11 -2.10
C ILE A 37 13.09 -5.10 -2.38
N GLY A 38 13.46 -5.22 -3.67
CA GLY A 38 14.85 -5.09 -4.12
C GLY A 38 15.25 -3.64 -4.31
N GLU A 39 14.36 -2.88 -4.93
CA GLU A 39 14.57 -1.47 -5.21
C GLU A 39 13.22 -0.76 -5.36
N LEU A 40 13.23 0.54 -5.09
CA LEU A 40 12.12 1.43 -5.36
C LEU A 40 12.57 2.58 -6.26
N ALA A 41 11.83 2.82 -7.34
CA ALA A 41 12.12 3.90 -8.28
C ALA A 41 11.04 4.97 -8.27
N LEU A 42 11.45 6.24 -8.17
CA LEU A 42 10.59 7.39 -8.43
C LEU A 42 10.85 7.89 -9.84
N ILE A 43 9.84 7.82 -10.71
CA ILE A 43 9.99 8.10 -12.14
C ILE A 43 9.16 9.34 -12.50
N PRO A 44 9.79 10.47 -12.86
CA PRO A 44 9.07 11.61 -13.42
C PRO A 44 8.34 11.19 -14.71
N SER A 45 7.06 11.57 -14.84
CA SER A 45 6.21 11.20 -15.97
C SER A 45 5.36 12.40 -16.41
N ASP A 46 4.46 12.16 -17.35
CA ASP A 46 3.60 13.18 -17.96
C ASP A 46 2.63 13.82 -16.97
N VAL A 47 1.99 14.91 -17.43
CA VAL A 47 1.02 15.66 -16.64
C VAL A 47 -0.14 14.78 -16.21
N GLY A 48 -0.45 14.80 -14.92
CA GLY A 48 -1.59 14.06 -14.35
C GLY A 48 -1.34 12.58 -14.10
N VAL A 49 -0.15 12.06 -14.41
CA VAL A 49 0.22 10.67 -14.12
C VAL A 49 0.55 10.48 -12.64
N PHE A 50 -0.09 9.48 -12.05
CA PHE A 50 0.33 8.88 -10.79
C PHE A 50 0.03 7.38 -10.86
N LYS A 51 1.08 6.57 -11.01
CA LYS A 51 0.97 5.13 -11.25
C LYS A 51 1.96 4.37 -10.40
N VAL A 52 1.51 3.28 -9.79
CA VAL A 52 2.36 2.40 -8.98
C VAL A 52 2.38 1.02 -9.62
N THR A 53 3.58 0.50 -9.81
CA THR A 53 3.85 -0.81 -10.39
C THR A 53 4.70 -1.62 -9.41
N ALA A 54 4.32 -2.87 -9.16
CA ALA A 54 5.08 -3.82 -8.37
C ALA A 54 5.33 -5.06 -9.23
N ASP A 55 6.60 -5.47 -9.37
CA ASP A 55 7.01 -6.64 -10.16
C ASP A 55 6.37 -6.71 -11.56
N ALA A 56 6.45 -5.59 -12.29
CA ALA A 56 5.83 -5.38 -13.60
C ALA A 56 4.28 -5.39 -13.64
N VAL A 57 3.60 -5.53 -12.51
CA VAL A 57 2.14 -5.45 -12.38
C VAL A 57 1.72 -4.06 -11.92
N VAL A 58 0.83 -3.40 -12.66
CA VAL A 58 0.25 -2.11 -12.25
C VAL A 58 -0.72 -2.36 -11.09
N VAL A 59 -0.34 -1.92 -9.89
CA VAL A 59 -1.18 -2.04 -8.69
C VAL A 59 -2.07 -0.83 -8.49
N TRP A 60 -1.68 0.33 -9.03
CA TRP A 60 -2.53 1.53 -8.99
C TRP A 60 -2.32 2.40 -10.21
N ASP A 61 -3.42 2.86 -10.80
CA ASP A 61 -3.42 3.95 -11.79
C ASP A 61 -4.46 5.01 -11.40
N ARG A 62 -3.98 6.22 -11.12
CA ARG A 62 -4.85 7.37 -10.80
C ARG A 62 -5.80 7.71 -11.95
N LYS A 63 -5.41 7.51 -13.21
CA LYS A 63 -6.27 7.80 -14.37
C LYS A 63 -7.53 6.93 -14.35
N GLU A 64 -7.39 5.67 -13.93
CA GLU A 64 -8.49 4.72 -13.81
C GLU A 64 -9.31 4.95 -12.53
N LYS A 65 -8.64 5.08 -11.39
CA LYS A 65 -9.28 5.20 -10.07
C LYS A 65 -9.81 6.60 -9.76
N LYS A 66 -9.34 7.62 -10.50
CA LYS A 66 -9.62 9.06 -10.29
C LYS A 66 -9.25 9.60 -8.90
N SER A 67 -8.48 8.84 -8.11
CA SER A 67 -8.02 9.19 -6.77
C SER A 67 -6.58 8.73 -6.52
N PHE A 68 -5.99 9.19 -5.42
CA PHE A 68 -4.74 8.63 -4.90
C PHE A 68 -5.06 7.39 -4.06
N PRO A 69 -4.14 6.42 -4.00
CA PRO A 69 -4.34 5.27 -3.14
C PRO A 69 -4.24 5.71 -1.67
N GLU A 70 -5.12 5.17 -0.84
CA GLU A 70 -4.91 5.22 0.60
C GLU A 70 -3.74 4.31 0.97
N LEU A 71 -2.96 4.71 1.99
CA LEU A 71 -1.71 4.00 2.30
C LEU A 71 -1.95 2.53 2.65
N LYS A 72 -3.03 2.25 3.40
CA LYS A 72 -3.44 0.88 3.74
C LYS A 72 -3.73 0.05 2.50
N GLU A 73 -4.49 0.60 1.56
CA GLU A 73 -4.85 -0.07 0.31
C GLU A 73 -3.59 -0.31 -0.54
N LEU A 74 -2.70 0.69 -0.63
CA LEU A 74 -1.45 0.56 -1.37
C LEU A 74 -0.58 -0.60 -0.83
N LYS A 75 -0.42 -0.67 0.49
CA LYS A 75 0.35 -1.75 1.15
C LYS A 75 -0.28 -3.12 0.86
N GLN A 76 -1.61 -3.23 0.89
CA GLN A 76 -2.30 -4.48 0.55
C GLN A 76 -2.05 -4.88 -0.91
N LEU A 77 -2.28 -3.97 -1.86
CA LEU A 77 -2.13 -4.26 -3.29
C LEU A 77 -0.70 -4.65 -3.66
N VAL A 78 0.30 -3.97 -3.08
CA VAL A 78 1.71 -4.33 -3.28
C VAL A 78 2.00 -5.71 -2.67
N ARG A 79 1.55 -5.96 -1.44
CA ARG A 79 1.73 -7.26 -0.75
C ARG A 79 1.14 -8.42 -1.55
N ASP A 80 -0.05 -8.23 -2.12
CA ASP A 80 -0.73 -9.27 -2.88
C ASP A 80 0.07 -9.70 -4.12
N VAL A 81 0.91 -8.80 -4.66
CA VAL A 81 1.83 -9.09 -5.77
C VAL A 81 3.16 -9.66 -5.29
N ILE A 82 3.84 -9.01 -4.34
CA ILE A 82 5.24 -9.34 -4.02
C ILE A 82 5.42 -10.33 -2.87
N ALA A 83 4.43 -10.44 -1.98
CA ALA A 83 4.54 -11.21 -0.75
C ALA A 83 3.16 -11.66 -0.23
N PRO A 84 2.39 -12.46 -0.99
CA PRO A 84 0.97 -12.74 -0.69
C PRO A 84 0.74 -13.41 0.68
N LYS A 85 1.74 -14.09 1.24
CA LYS A 85 1.68 -14.75 2.55
C LYS A 85 2.07 -13.86 3.72
N LYS A 86 2.54 -12.63 3.48
CA LYS A 86 2.97 -11.70 4.53
C LYS A 86 1.75 -11.07 5.20
N ALA A 87 1.68 -11.19 6.52
CA ALA A 87 0.71 -10.45 7.33
C ALA A 87 1.12 -8.97 7.42
N LEU A 88 0.15 -8.06 7.30
CA LEU A 88 0.34 -6.61 7.43
C LEU A 88 -0.27 -6.05 8.73
N GLY A 89 -0.72 -6.93 9.63
CA GLY A 89 -1.28 -6.55 10.93
C GLY A 89 -2.51 -5.66 10.78
N HIS A 90 -2.51 -4.45 11.34
CA HIS A 90 -3.63 -3.51 11.23
C HIS A 90 -3.95 -3.05 9.80
N SER A 91 -3.00 -3.22 8.88
CA SER A 91 -3.19 -2.93 7.47
C SER A 91 -3.84 -4.08 6.71
N ASP A 92 -4.08 -5.25 7.31
CA ASP A 92 -4.88 -6.30 6.68
C ASP A 92 -6.36 -5.93 6.58
N LYS A 93 -7.06 -6.58 5.64
CA LYS A 93 -8.51 -6.55 5.63
C LYS A 93 -8.98 -7.28 6.88
N LYS A 94 -9.52 -6.53 7.84
CA LYS A 94 -10.37 -7.14 8.84
C LYS A 94 -11.61 -7.62 8.09
N GLU A 95 -11.88 -8.92 8.10
CA GLU A 95 -13.27 -9.36 7.97
C GLU A 95 -14.07 -8.56 9.00
N LYS A 96 -15.24 -8.03 8.62
CA LYS A 96 -16.05 -7.20 9.51
C LYS A 96 -16.49 -8.03 10.71
N GLU A 97 -15.67 -8.08 11.75
CA GLU A 97 -16.08 -8.51 13.08
C GLU A 97 -17.02 -7.42 13.61
N GLN A 98 -18.31 -7.68 13.44
CA GLN A 98 -19.36 -6.96 14.14
C GLN A 98 -19.01 -6.99 15.62
N GLN A 99 -18.74 -5.81 16.17
CA GLN A 99 -18.45 -5.61 17.57
C GLN A 99 -19.56 -6.25 18.40
N GLN A 100 -19.23 -7.32 19.13
CA GLN A 100 -20.01 -7.72 20.29
C GLN A 100 -19.85 -6.60 21.31
N GLU A 101 -20.89 -5.77 21.35
CA GLU A 101 -21.19 -4.83 22.42
C GLU A 101 -21.28 -5.62 23.73
N GLN A 102 -20.16 -5.71 24.43
CA GLN A 102 -20.12 -6.02 25.85
C GLN A 102 -20.71 -4.82 26.61
N ASP A 103 -22.03 -4.70 26.62
CA ASP A 103 -22.71 -3.96 27.69
C ASP A 103 -22.89 -4.94 28.86
N CYS A 104 -22.04 -4.75 29.85
CA CYS A 104 -22.10 -5.40 31.14
C CYS A 104 -23.42 -5.04 31.83
N LYS A 105 -24.47 -5.85 31.67
CA LYS A 105 -25.68 -5.75 32.49
C LYS A 105 -26.32 -7.10 32.78
N THR A 106 -25.71 -7.84 33.71
CA THR A 106 -26.44 -8.54 34.78
C THR A 106 -25.50 -8.81 35.95
N CYS A 107 -25.33 -7.84 36.84
CA CYS A 107 -25.03 -8.19 38.24
C CYS A 107 -26.38 -8.55 38.90
N PRO A 108 -26.53 -9.74 39.50
CA PRO A 108 -27.66 -10.04 40.36
C PRO A 108 -27.67 -9.04 41.53
N LYS A 109 -28.81 -8.37 41.75
CA LYS A 109 -29.06 -7.68 43.01
C LYS A 109 -29.60 -8.73 43.97
N ASP A 110 -28.74 -9.22 44.84
CA ASP A 110 -29.13 -9.68 46.17
C ASP A 110 -28.77 -8.59 47.18
#